data_AF-A0A0G4P5C7-F1
#
_entry.id   AF-A0A0G4P5C7-F1
#
_cell.length_a   1.000
_cell.length_b   1.000
_cell.length_c   1.000
_cell.angle_alpha   90.00
_cell.angle_beta   90.00
_cell.angle_gamma   90.00
#
_symmetry.space_group_name_H-M   'P 1'
#
loop_
_entity.id
_entity.type
_entity.pdbx_description
1 polymer ?
#
loop_
_entity_poly.entity_id
_entity_poly.type
_entity_poly.pdbx_seq_one_letter_code
_entity_poly.pdbx_strand_id
1 'polypeptide(L)'
;MKSLSASWAAWSMAIFPAPPMVFSNWACFKCDLNGTFTEAAMAMLKRGLDIGYDRLTLDDCWMVHDCVEDGSLEWDTDKFPHGIPWLANYMKSNGLHLGIYQDPGLRIRRVGASLGGLRYQQPGYDNDPDFLIAGQPSLSWNKEKDPTLRSGLPSVRH
;
A
#
# COMPACT_ATOMS: atom_id res chain seq x y z
N MET A 1 11.91 -31.75 -44.71
CA MET A 1 12.01 -30.67 -43.71
C MET A 1 10.93 -30.90 -42.66
N LYS A 2 11.29 -31.24 -41.42
CA LYS A 2 10.31 -31.47 -40.33
C LYS A 2 10.04 -30.13 -39.66
N SER A 3 8.80 -29.65 -39.73
CA SER A 3 8.35 -28.46 -39.00
C SER A 3 8.27 -28.80 -37.51
N LEU A 4 9.03 -28.07 -36.69
CA LEU A 4 8.90 -28.09 -35.24
C LEU A 4 7.88 -27.01 -34.86
N SER A 5 6.67 -27.43 -34.48
CA SER A 5 5.71 -26.55 -33.83
C SER A 5 6.16 -26.34 -32.39
N ALA A 6 6.63 -25.12 -32.07
CA ALA A 6 6.82 -24.70 -30.70
C ALA A 6 5.44 -24.40 -30.09
N SER A 7 4.99 -25.25 -29.18
CA SER A 7 3.85 -24.93 -28.32
C SER A 7 4.33 -24.00 -27.22
N TRP A 8 3.87 -22.75 -27.27
CA TRP A 8 4.05 -21.81 -26.17
C TRP A 8 2.97 -22.14 -25.14
N ALA A 9 3.38 -22.66 -23.98
CA ALA A 9 2.48 -22.76 -22.84
C ALA A 9 2.10 -21.34 -22.42
N ALA A 10 0.85 -20.94 -22.70
CA ALA A 10 0.29 -19.72 -22.16
C ALA A 10 0.16 -19.90 -20.64
N TRP A 11 1.06 -19.29 -19.88
CA TRP A 11 0.85 -19.11 -18.45
C TRP A 11 -0.42 -18.28 -18.27
N SER A 12 -1.45 -18.86 -17.64
CA SER A 12 -2.61 -18.11 -17.20
C SER A 12 -2.15 -17.11 -16.12
N MET A 13 -1.81 -15.90 -16.54
CA MET A 13 -1.43 -14.78 -15.67
C MET A 13 -2.66 -14.05 -15.12
N ALA A 14 -3.81 -14.69 -15.01
CA ALA A 14 -4.99 -14.07 -14.41
C ALA A 14 -4.94 -14.21 -12.89
N ILE A 15 -4.06 -13.43 -12.24
CA ILE A 15 -4.03 -13.26 -10.77
C ILE A 15 -5.34 -12.58 -10.29
N PHE A 16 -6.02 -11.85 -11.18
CA PHE A 16 -7.34 -11.26 -10.94
C PHE A 16 -8.27 -11.52 -12.13
N PRO A 17 -9.36 -12.31 -11.97
CA PRO A 17 -10.29 -12.61 -13.06
C PRO A 17 -11.20 -11.42 -13.44
N ALA A 18 -11.24 -10.38 -12.60
CA ALA A 18 -11.94 -9.13 -12.83
C ALA A 18 -11.07 -7.96 -12.32
N PRO A 19 -11.32 -6.71 -12.74
CA PRO A 19 -10.64 -5.55 -12.17
C PRO A 19 -10.79 -5.55 -10.64
N PRO A 20 -9.70 -5.45 -9.87
CA PRO A 20 -9.80 -5.42 -8.42
C PRO A 20 -10.50 -4.13 -8.01
N MET A 21 -11.54 -4.22 -7.18
CA MET A 21 -12.11 -3.05 -6.51
C MET A 21 -11.46 -2.92 -5.15
N VAL A 22 -10.99 -1.72 -4.87
CA VAL A 22 -10.05 -1.48 -3.78
C VAL A 22 -10.45 -0.19 -3.08
N PHE A 23 -10.43 -0.21 -1.75
CA PHE A 23 -10.51 0.99 -0.93
C PHE A 23 -9.11 1.50 -0.58
N SER A 24 -8.86 2.81 -0.68
CA SER A 24 -7.63 3.44 -0.20
C SER A 24 -7.94 4.47 0.88
N ASN A 25 -7.21 4.41 2.01
CA ASN A 25 -7.32 5.43 3.05
C ASN A 25 -6.96 6.82 2.53
N TRP A 26 -6.11 6.95 1.51
CA TRP A 26 -5.67 8.25 1.01
C TRP A 26 -6.82 9.13 0.52
N ALA A 27 -7.87 8.50 -0.02
CA ALA A 27 -9.05 9.19 -0.54
C ALA A 27 -9.86 9.91 0.56
N CYS A 28 -9.79 9.43 1.81
CA CYS A 28 -10.62 9.92 2.92
C CYS A 28 -9.80 10.46 4.09
N PHE A 29 -8.81 9.69 4.53
CA PHE A 29 -8.11 9.88 5.80
C PHE A 29 -6.70 10.43 5.63
N LYS A 30 -6.08 10.24 4.44
CA LYS A 30 -4.66 10.57 4.22
C LYS A 30 -3.82 9.93 5.34
N CYS A 31 -3.12 10.74 6.15
CA CYS A 31 -2.23 10.30 7.22
C CYS A 31 -2.89 10.17 8.60
N ASP A 32 -4.20 10.45 8.71
CA ASP A 32 -4.95 10.29 9.97
C ASP A 32 -5.40 8.83 10.14
N LEU A 33 -4.47 7.99 10.58
CA LEU A 33 -4.57 6.52 10.53
C LEU A 33 -4.79 5.84 11.90
N ASN A 34 -4.81 6.60 12.99
CA ASN A 34 -4.90 6.03 14.34
C ASN A 34 -6.30 5.42 14.58
N GLY A 35 -6.43 4.10 14.43
CA GLY A 35 -7.69 3.36 14.56
C GLY A 35 -8.67 3.51 13.37
N THR A 36 -8.65 4.65 12.70
CA THR A 36 -9.56 5.01 11.59
C THR A 36 -9.54 3.99 10.45
N PHE A 37 -8.38 3.41 10.14
CA PHE A 37 -8.25 2.41 9.07
C PHE A 37 -9.03 1.13 9.37
N THR A 38 -8.90 0.60 10.60
CA THR A 38 -9.64 -0.59 11.03
C THR A 38 -11.14 -0.32 11.15
N GLU A 39 -11.54 0.86 11.62
CA GLU A 39 -12.94 1.25 11.70
C GLU A 39 -13.60 1.34 10.32
N ALA A 40 -12.90 1.93 9.35
CA ALA A 40 -13.37 2.00 7.97
C ALA A 40 -13.56 0.60 7.37
N ALA A 41 -12.61 -0.31 7.58
CA ALA A 41 -12.70 -1.69 7.13
C ALA A 41 -13.94 -2.40 7.71
N MET A 42 -14.16 -2.30 9.02
CA MET A 42 -15.32 -2.91 9.66
C MET A 42 -16.64 -2.26 9.23
N ALA A 43 -16.64 -0.95 8.97
CA ALA A 43 -17.80 -0.26 8.44
C ALA A 43 -18.16 -0.73 7.01
N MET A 44 -17.17 -1.04 6.18
CA MET A 44 -17.38 -1.61 4.84
C MET A 44 -18.02 -2.99 4.93
N LEU A 45 -17.51 -3.88 5.80
CA LEU A 45 -18.11 -5.20 6.06
C LEU A 45 -19.55 -5.08 6.55
N LYS A 46 -19.80 -4.23 7.53
CA LYS A 46 -21.15 -4.02 8.09
C LYS A 46 -22.16 -3.52 7.06
N ARG A 47 -21.68 -2.82 6.03
CA ARG A 47 -22.50 -2.29 4.92
C ARG A 47 -22.61 -3.25 3.74
N GLY A 48 -21.93 -4.42 3.79
CA GLY A 48 -21.94 -5.41 2.72
C GLY A 48 -21.19 -4.96 1.47
N LEU A 49 -20.19 -4.07 1.60
CA LEU A 49 -19.39 -3.60 0.46
C LEU A 49 -18.31 -4.60 0.05
N ASP A 50 -18.02 -5.57 0.91
CA ASP A 50 -17.08 -6.68 0.70
C ASP A 50 -17.48 -7.63 -0.43
N ILE A 51 -18.73 -7.57 -0.91
CA ILE A 51 -19.18 -8.26 -2.15
C ILE A 51 -18.38 -7.86 -3.40
N GLY A 52 -17.53 -6.84 -3.29
CA GLY A 52 -16.44 -6.68 -4.23
C GLY A 52 -15.32 -5.74 -3.78
N TYR A 53 -15.47 -4.99 -2.69
CA TYR A 53 -14.39 -4.25 -2.02
C TYR A 53 -13.77 -5.06 -0.88
N ASP A 54 -13.26 -6.25 -1.20
CA ASP A 54 -12.55 -7.15 -0.29
C ASP A 54 -11.08 -6.74 -0.08
N ARG A 55 -10.58 -5.74 -0.81
CA ARG A 55 -9.19 -5.26 -0.79
C ARG A 55 -9.11 -3.84 -0.24
N LEU A 56 -8.22 -3.63 0.72
CA LEU A 56 -7.93 -2.32 1.31
C LEU A 56 -6.46 -2.00 1.18
N THR A 57 -6.13 -0.76 0.83
CA THR A 57 -4.76 -0.28 0.75
C THR A 57 -4.47 0.64 1.91
N LEU A 58 -3.45 0.27 2.67
CA LEU A 58 -2.76 1.17 3.57
C LEU A 58 -1.74 1.98 2.76
N ASP A 59 -2.17 3.16 2.35
CA ASP A 59 -1.41 4.17 1.61
C ASP A 59 -0.35 4.85 2.50
N ASP A 60 0.30 5.90 2.01
CA ASP A 60 1.39 6.63 2.68
C ASP A 60 1.09 7.00 4.15
N CYS A 61 2.15 7.30 4.91
CA CYS A 61 2.14 7.64 6.35
C CYS A 61 1.97 6.46 7.34
N TRP A 62 2.04 5.20 6.90
CA TRP A 62 2.04 4.03 7.79
C TRP A 62 3.40 3.71 8.41
N MET A 63 4.47 4.11 7.72
CA MET A 63 5.86 3.88 8.12
C MET A 63 6.48 5.11 8.79
N VAL A 64 7.50 4.89 9.60
CA VAL A 64 8.37 5.98 10.05
C VAL A 64 9.15 6.54 8.85
N HIS A 65 9.48 7.84 8.92
CA HIS A 65 10.11 8.54 7.79
C HIS A 65 11.55 8.06 7.51
N ASP A 66 12.26 7.65 8.56
CA ASP A 66 13.66 7.25 8.48
C ASP A 66 13.77 5.73 8.57
N CYS A 67 14.57 5.13 7.69
CA CYS A 67 14.93 3.72 7.84
C CYS A 67 15.74 3.54 9.13
N VAL A 68 15.58 2.41 9.79
CA VAL A 68 16.49 2.00 10.86
C VAL A 68 17.86 1.60 10.31
N GLU A 69 18.86 1.44 11.19
CA GLU A 69 20.28 1.33 10.82
C GLU A 69 20.62 0.19 9.85
N ASP A 70 19.84 -0.89 9.83
CA ASP A 70 20.02 -2.02 8.92
C ASP A 70 19.39 -1.80 7.53
N GLY A 71 18.81 -0.61 7.31
CA GLY A 71 18.13 -0.19 6.09
C GLY A 71 16.68 -0.68 6.00
N SER A 72 16.15 -1.26 7.07
CA SER A 72 14.80 -1.81 7.12
C SER A 72 13.73 -0.72 7.37
N LEU A 73 12.48 -1.02 7.00
CA LEU A 73 11.34 -0.10 7.15
C LEU A 73 10.55 -0.51 8.40
N GLU A 74 10.34 0.44 9.31
CA GLU A 74 9.49 0.23 10.47
C GLU A 74 8.16 0.96 10.33
N TRP A 75 7.11 0.43 10.96
CA TRP A 75 5.83 1.11 11.05
C TRP A 75 5.85 2.18 12.15
N ASP A 76 4.99 3.17 11.99
CA ASP A 76 4.74 4.17 13.03
C ASP A 76 3.95 3.52 14.18
N THR A 77 4.60 3.32 15.33
CA THR A 77 4.00 2.64 16.50
C THR A 77 2.93 3.46 17.19
N ASP A 78 2.92 4.79 17.03
CA ASP A 78 1.85 5.64 17.57
C ASP A 78 0.55 5.44 16.79
N LYS A 79 0.65 5.16 15.48
CA LYS A 79 -0.51 4.86 14.61
C LYS A 79 -0.89 3.39 14.61
N PHE A 80 0.11 2.51 14.68
CA PHE A 80 -0.04 1.05 14.63
C PHE A 80 0.60 0.40 15.86
N PRO A 81 0.02 0.59 17.07
CA PRO A 81 0.60 0.07 18.32
C PRO A 81 0.64 -1.46 18.39
N HIS A 82 -0.21 -2.14 17.61
CA HIS A 82 -0.19 -3.60 17.48
C HIS A 82 0.67 -4.09 16.30
N GLY A 83 1.22 -3.17 15.51
CA GLY A 83 2.01 -3.44 14.32
C GLY A 83 1.19 -3.85 13.08
N ILE A 84 1.88 -3.78 11.94
CA ILE A 84 1.34 -4.22 10.65
C ILE A 84 1.07 -5.73 10.56
N PRO A 85 1.84 -6.65 11.16
CA PRO A 85 1.51 -8.07 11.08
C PRO A 85 0.21 -8.41 11.84
N TRP A 86 -0.08 -7.72 12.94
CA TRP A 86 -1.39 -7.83 13.58
C TRP A 86 -2.50 -7.32 12.66
N LEU A 87 -2.30 -6.18 12.01
CA LEU A 87 -3.27 -5.59 11.09
C LEU A 87 -3.57 -6.52 9.90
N ALA A 88 -2.54 -7.10 9.29
CA ALA A 88 -2.67 -8.06 8.19
C ALA A 88 -3.50 -9.28 8.63
N ASN A 89 -3.16 -9.86 9.79
CA ASN A 89 -3.93 -10.98 10.36
C ASN A 89 -5.37 -10.59 10.70
N TYR A 90 -5.58 -9.38 11.23
CA TYR A 90 -6.90 -8.87 11.56
C TYR A 90 -7.76 -8.75 10.30
N MET A 91 -7.25 -8.15 9.21
CA MET A 91 -7.96 -8.05 7.93
C MET A 91 -8.27 -9.44 7.37
N LYS A 92 -7.27 -10.32 7.30
CA LYS A 92 -7.40 -11.68 6.79
C LYS A 92 -8.44 -12.51 7.56
N SER A 93 -8.47 -12.38 8.89
CA SER A 93 -9.45 -13.08 9.74
C SER A 93 -10.90 -12.63 9.49
N ASN A 94 -11.08 -11.44 8.92
CA ASN A 94 -12.38 -10.89 8.54
C ASN A 94 -12.68 -11.07 7.03
N GLY A 95 -11.88 -11.86 6.31
CA GLY A 95 -12.07 -12.09 4.87
C GLY A 95 -11.65 -10.91 3.99
N LEU A 96 -10.85 -9.98 4.52
CA LEU A 96 -10.30 -8.84 3.78
C LEU A 96 -8.83 -9.07 3.43
N HIS A 97 -8.40 -8.42 2.35
CA HIS A 97 -7.02 -8.41 1.88
C HIS A 97 -6.37 -7.05 2.14
N LEU A 98 -5.18 -7.06 2.74
CA LEU A 98 -4.40 -5.86 3.04
C LEU A 98 -3.31 -5.65 1.98
N GLY A 99 -3.37 -4.52 1.29
CA GLY A 99 -2.27 -4.02 0.47
C GLY A 99 -1.53 -2.89 1.18
N ILE A 100 -0.22 -2.76 0.93
CA ILE A 100 0.58 -1.65 1.47
C ILE A 100 1.19 -0.80 0.35
N TYR A 101 1.23 0.50 0.58
CA TYR A 101 1.96 1.42 -0.27
C TYR A 101 3.44 1.46 0.09
N GLN A 102 4.29 1.53 -0.94
CA GLN A 102 5.70 1.80 -0.78
C GLN A 102 6.21 2.65 -1.95
N ASP A 103 6.98 3.68 -1.67
CA ASP A 103 7.74 4.41 -2.68
C ASP A 103 9.20 3.93 -2.67
N PRO A 104 9.73 3.36 -3.78
CA PRO A 104 11.14 2.99 -3.86
C PRO A 104 12.10 4.21 -3.96
N GLY A 105 11.55 5.43 -4.04
CA GLY A 105 12.24 6.71 -4.16
C GLY A 105 12.85 7.27 -2.87
N LEU A 106 13.50 8.43 -3.03
CA LEU A 106 14.41 9.07 -2.06
C LEU A 106 13.72 9.74 -0.85
N ARG A 107 12.38 9.65 -0.73
CA ARG A 107 11.64 10.32 0.35
C ARG A 107 11.81 9.63 1.70
N ILE A 108 12.03 8.32 1.69
CA ILE A 108 12.42 7.59 2.89
C ILE A 108 13.90 7.88 3.10
N ARG A 109 14.26 8.46 4.25
CA ARG A 109 15.66 8.75 4.57
C ARG A 109 16.37 7.44 4.82
N ARG A 110 17.12 6.96 3.84
CA ARG A 110 17.90 5.73 3.98
C ARG A 110 19.15 6.01 4.82
N VAL A 111 19.29 5.28 5.93
CA VAL A 111 20.58 5.15 6.63
C VAL A 111 21.39 4.09 5.88
N GLY A 112 22.36 4.51 5.07
CA GLY A 112 23.17 3.60 4.27
C GLY A 112 22.46 3.06 3.01
N ALA A 113 23.19 2.92 1.92
CA ALA A 113 22.65 2.61 0.59
C ALA A 113 22.32 1.11 0.39
N SER A 114 21.50 0.49 1.26
CA SER A 114 21.02 -0.87 1.06
C SER A 114 19.54 -0.91 0.64
N LEU A 115 19.17 -1.91 -0.17
CA LEU A 115 17.84 -2.15 -0.73
C LEU A 115 16.87 -2.78 0.29
N GLY A 116 16.81 -2.26 1.52
CA GLY A 116 16.09 -2.91 2.62
C GLY A 116 14.55 -2.99 2.46
N GLY A 117 13.96 -2.12 1.63
CA GLY A 117 12.52 -2.15 1.34
C GLY A 117 12.02 -3.41 0.61
N LEU A 118 12.91 -4.26 0.06
CA LEU A 118 12.55 -5.55 -0.57
C LEU A 118 12.36 -6.69 0.45
N ARG A 119 12.88 -6.54 1.68
CA ARG A 119 12.79 -7.60 2.70
C ARG A 119 11.36 -7.77 3.21
N TYR A 120 10.57 -6.70 3.22
CA TYR A 120 9.20 -6.64 3.71
C TYR A 120 8.14 -6.93 2.62
N GLN A 121 8.51 -7.68 1.59
CA GLN A 121 7.66 -7.88 0.40
C GLN A 121 7.37 -9.35 0.12
N GLN A 122 7.90 -10.26 0.95
CA GLN A 122 7.70 -11.70 0.77
C GLN A 122 6.74 -12.25 1.83
N PRO A 123 5.88 -13.21 1.45
CA PRO A 123 5.06 -13.93 2.41
C PRO A 123 5.91 -14.50 3.55
N GLY A 124 5.54 -14.19 4.79
CA GLY A 124 6.29 -14.62 5.99
C GLY A 124 7.33 -13.64 6.55
N TYR A 125 7.38 -12.39 6.06
CA TYR A 125 8.10 -11.27 6.69
C TYR A 125 7.14 -10.36 7.50
N ASP A 126 7.70 -9.47 8.33
CA ASP A 126 6.99 -8.78 9.42
C ASP A 126 5.73 -7.98 9.04
N ASN A 127 5.46 -7.69 7.78
CA ASN A 127 4.29 -6.90 7.34
C ASN A 127 3.33 -7.65 6.39
N ASP A 128 3.66 -8.88 5.98
CA ASP A 128 2.91 -9.84 5.13
C ASP A 128 1.70 -9.28 4.34
N PRO A 129 1.91 -8.36 3.37
CA PRO A 129 0.81 -7.80 2.59
C PRO A 129 0.34 -8.76 1.50
N ASP A 130 -0.96 -8.77 1.20
CA ASP A 130 -1.54 -9.53 0.09
C ASP A 130 -1.16 -8.93 -1.28
N PHE A 131 -0.90 -7.62 -1.34
CA PHE A 131 -0.48 -6.92 -2.56
C PHE A 131 0.26 -5.60 -2.27
N LEU A 132 0.97 -5.07 -3.28
CA LEU A 132 1.77 -3.85 -3.16
C LEU A 132 1.27 -2.73 -4.08
N ILE A 133 1.28 -1.50 -3.57
CA ILE A 133 1.10 -0.28 -4.35
C ILE A 133 2.45 0.42 -4.42
N ALA A 134 3.08 0.39 -5.59
CA ALA A 134 4.37 1.05 -5.80
C ALA A 134 4.18 2.51 -6.23
N GLY A 135 4.75 3.44 -5.46
CA GLY A 135 4.89 4.83 -5.85
C GLY A 135 5.77 5.00 -7.09
N GLN A 136 5.52 6.03 -7.89
CA GLN A 136 6.40 6.41 -8.99
C GLN A 136 7.51 7.35 -8.48
N PRO A 137 8.80 6.92 -8.52
CA PRO A 137 9.89 7.68 -7.90
C PRO A 137 10.04 9.11 -8.42
N SER A 138 9.76 9.34 -9.71
CA SER A 138 9.91 10.64 -10.37
C SER A 138 8.82 11.66 -10.01
N LEU A 139 7.61 11.22 -9.65
CA LEU A 139 6.51 12.10 -9.27
C LEU A 139 6.60 12.56 -7.81
N SER A 140 7.36 11.84 -6.98
CA SER A 140 7.69 12.26 -5.62
C SER A 140 8.56 13.53 -5.58
N TRP A 141 9.31 13.84 -6.64
CA TRP A 141 10.24 14.97 -6.67
C TRP A 141 9.57 16.33 -6.93
N ASN A 142 8.47 16.34 -7.70
CA ASN A 142 7.91 17.59 -8.24
C ASN A 142 6.85 18.25 -7.34
N LYS A 143 6.24 17.53 -6.40
CA LYS A 143 5.20 18.09 -5.50
C LYS A 143 5.73 19.18 -4.56
N GLU A 144 7.04 19.23 -4.31
CA GLU A 144 7.64 20.21 -3.39
C GLU A 144 8.29 21.40 -4.10
N LYS A 145 8.58 21.27 -5.40
CA LYS A 145 9.24 22.31 -6.20
C LYS A 145 8.32 23.09 -7.14
N ASP A 146 7.06 22.67 -7.30
CA ASP A 146 6.10 23.40 -8.11
C ASP A 146 5.12 24.24 -7.25
N PRO A 147 5.35 25.56 -7.10
CA PRO A 147 4.46 26.44 -6.35
C PRO A 147 3.04 26.57 -6.96
N THR A 148 2.81 26.11 -8.20
CA THR A 148 1.49 26.19 -8.84
C THR A 148 0.49 25.16 -8.31
N LEU A 149 0.97 24.03 -7.76
CA LEU A 149 0.11 22.98 -7.18
C LEU A 149 -0.31 23.26 -5.72
N ARG A 150 0.23 24.31 -5.08
CA ARG A 150 -0.20 24.75 -3.73
C ARG A 150 -1.47 25.61 -3.71
N SER A 151 -2.00 26.05 -4.86
CA SER A 151 -3.06 27.06 -4.94
C SER A 151 -4.31 26.66 -5.73
N GLY A 152 -4.57 25.35 -5.85
CA GLY A 152 -5.60 24.82 -6.77
C GLY A 152 -6.96 24.44 -6.19
N LEU A 153 -7.39 24.95 -5.03
CA LEU A 153 -8.80 24.81 -4.59
C LEU A 153 -9.46 26.18 -4.55
N PRO A 154 -10.51 26.44 -5.37
CA PRO A 154 -11.28 27.66 -5.21
C PRO A 154 -11.94 27.65 -3.84
N SER A 155 -11.74 28.73 -3.08
CA SER A 155 -12.48 29.02 -1.86
C SER A 155 -13.98 29.10 -2.22
N VAL A 156 -14.73 28.06 -1.85
CA VAL A 156 -16.19 28.16 -1.80
C VAL A 156 -16.52 28.86 -0.48
N ARG A 157 -16.71 30.18 -0.55
CA ARG A 157 -17.39 30.93 0.50
C ARG A 157 -18.89 30.72 0.34
N HIS A 158 -19.54 30.27 1.41
CA HIS A 158 -20.97 30.47 1.64
C HIS A 158 -21.27 31.95 1.86
#